data_AF-A0A432MRB4-F1
#
_entry.id   AF-A0A432MRB4-F1
#
_cell.length_a   1.000
_cell.length_b   1.000
_cell.length_c   1.000
_cell.angle_alpha   90.00
_cell.angle_beta   90.00
_cell.angle_gamma   90.00
#
_symmetry.space_group_name_H-M   'P 1'
#
loop_
_entity.id
_entity.type
_entity.pdbx_description
1 polymer ?
#
loop_
_entity_poly.entity_id
_entity_poly.type
_entity_poly.pdbx_seq_one_letter_code
_entity_poly.pdbx_strand_id
1 'polypeptide(L)'
;MLLGMRVLGPLFASASAVPILLAAVPVGFDRLASMPPKTRQALSDRLERFDQLPEADRRSIRALDDALSRLPPEERRRYLDLMDRYASWYRSLDPEARREIDSTPPDRRISLIRERLAAEDVPGSPRVSPAIWVGSSALNPVPLYDAAALLRVWASLDDRERRRVESARSPDDRLDTLRRLGRDLGLKPADPVRDAFREILLDRVKLGQRRFREQLDELSRPGQRNLRPSPPLDDLVDLLLDPFRPVDPRGAAGPRRPFFATELPEPFRTAVARLATNRLAVRMAEIEYLRDLQQRPSSATGPELAAFEANLPDWYRTTLDPLPPEVARLRIRALRELTAGDPSLEALRSAPPPPSAPTGEARPPRGVAF
;
A
#
# COMPACT_ATOMS: atom_id res chain seq x y z
N MET A 1 3.40 44.29 86.45
CA MET A 1 2.02 44.64 86.06
C MET A 1 2.06 45.89 85.20
N LEU A 2 1.21 45.92 84.16
CA LEU A 2 0.94 46.98 83.18
C LEU A 2 1.96 47.08 82.02
N LEU A 3 1.63 46.57 80.82
CA LEU A 3 0.77 47.13 79.74
C LEU A 3 1.46 48.25 78.95
N GLY A 4 1.73 48.01 77.66
CA GLY A 4 2.23 49.01 76.72
C GLY A 4 2.30 48.49 75.27
N MET A 5 1.16 48.50 74.60
CA MET A 5 0.92 48.16 73.18
C MET A 5 1.45 49.24 72.20
N ARG A 6 1.59 48.85 70.92
CA ARG A 6 1.82 49.62 69.65
C ARG A 6 3.29 49.70 69.27
N VAL A 7 3.78 49.20 68.12
CA VAL A 7 3.36 49.40 66.71
C VAL A 7 3.82 48.15 65.90
N LEU A 8 2.96 47.34 65.26
CA LEU A 8 2.43 47.44 63.88
C LEU A 8 3.49 47.46 62.76
N GLY A 9 3.74 46.32 62.11
CA GLY A 9 4.49 46.25 60.84
C GLY A 9 4.72 44.81 60.35
N PRO A 10 4.05 44.35 59.29
CA PRO A 10 4.07 42.96 58.85
C PRO A 10 5.24 42.67 57.88
N LEU A 11 6.07 41.67 58.20
CA LEU A 11 6.94 40.99 57.23
C LEU A 11 6.27 39.70 56.77
N PHE A 12 5.25 39.84 55.93
CA PHE A 12 4.69 38.77 55.10
C PHE A 12 4.71 39.28 53.66
N ALA A 13 5.76 38.95 52.90
CA ALA A 13 5.74 38.92 51.42
C ALA A 13 7.10 38.46 50.89
N SER A 14 7.26 37.15 50.67
CA SER A 14 8.23 36.61 49.69
C SER A 14 7.76 35.23 49.22
N ALA A 15 6.60 35.22 48.57
CA ALA A 15 6.05 34.06 47.87
C ALA A 15 5.37 34.53 46.58
N SER A 16 6.07 35.27 45.73
CA SER A 16 5.54 35.73 44.43
C SER A 16 6.68 36.12 43.48
N ALA A 17 7.47 35.17 43.01
CA ALA A 17 8.41 35.40 41.91
C ALA A 17 8.69 34.15 41.06
N VAL A 18 7.64 33.40 40.69
CA VAL A 18 7.70 32.50 39.53
C VAL A 18 6.36 32.55 38.77
N PRO A 19 6.15 33.53 37.87
CA PRO A 19 5.21 33.25 36.78
C PRO A 19 5.57 33.95 35.45
N ILE A 20 6.78 33.77 34.89
CA ILE A 20 7.05 34.21 33.50
C ILE A 20 8.03 33.26 32.78
N LEU A 21 7.68 31.98 32.62
CA LEU A 21 8.37 31.05 31.70
C LEU A 21 7.39 30.03 31.08
N LEU A 22 6.16 30.43 30.75
CA LEU A 22 5.16 29.54 30.11
C LEU A 22 4.62 30.03 28.76
N ALA A 23 5.15 31.12 28.18
CA ALA A 23 4.59 31.69 26.94
C ALA A 23 5.26 31.20 25.64
N ALA A 24 6.20 30.26 25.70
CA ALA A 24 6.83 29.67 24.52
C ALA A 24 6.79 28.16 24.63
N VAL A 25 5.61 27.58 24.81
CA VAL A 25 5.43 26.14 24.61
C VAL A 25 5.53 25.92 23.09
N PRO A 26 6.60 25.27 22.58
CA PRO A 26 6.73 25.08 21.15
C PRO A 26 5.56 24.27 20.61
N VAL A 27 5.17 24.56 19.36
CA VAL A 27 4.00 24.06 18.60
C VAL A 27 3.92 22.52 18.47
N GLY A 28 4.77 21.76 19.17
CA GLY A 28 4.81 20.30 19.21
C GLY A 28 4.22 19.64 20.46
N PHE A 29 4.00 20.37 21.56
CA PHE A 29 3.53 19.75 22.81
C PHE A 29 2.09 19.24 22.74
N ASP A 30 1.20 19.94 22.03
CA ASP A 30 -0.20 19.49 21.84
C ASP A 30 -0.23 18.16 21.07
N ARG A 31 0.64 18.02 20.07
CA ARG A 31 0.78 16.77 19.33
C ARG A 31 1.25 15.65 20.25
N LEU A 32 2.29 15.87 21.06
CA LEU A 32 2.76 14.87 22.03
C LEU A 32 1.68 14.51 23.06
N ALA A 33 0.99 15.51 23.62
CA ALA A 33 -0.07 15.31 24.62
C ALA A 33 -1.25 14.49 24.06
N SER A 34 -1.57 14.66 22.77
CA SER A 34 -2.62 13.90 22.08
C SER A 34 -2.23 12.45 21.73
N MET A 35 -0.95 12.06 21.85
CA MET A 35 -0.50 10.70 21.53
C MET A 35 -0.86 9.70 22.65
N PRO A 36 -1.21 8.44 22.29
CA PRO A 36 -1.37 7.36 23.27
C PRO A 36 -0.14 7.21 24.18
N PRO A 37 -0.29 6.92 25.48
CA PRO A 37 0.83 6.82 26.43
C PRO A 37 1.96 5.89 25.98
N LYS A 38 1.59 4.72 25.40
CA LYS A 38 2.56 3.74 24.86
C LYS A 38 3.42 4.33 23.74
N THR A 39 2.84 5.16 22.88
CA THR A 39 3.56 5.84 21.79
C THR A 39 4.50 6.91 22.34
N ARG A 40 4.06 7.67 23.35
CA ARG A 40 4.92 8.66 24.03
C ARG A 40 6.13 8.01 24.69
N GLN A 41 5.93 6.90 25.40
CA GLN A 41 7.02 6.16 26.03
C GLN A 41 8.02 5.65 24.98
N ALA A 42 7.54 5.00 23.91
CA ALA A 42 8.40 4.54 22.83
C ALA A 42 9.18 5.69 22.15
N LEU A 43 8.62 6.90 22.09
CA LEU A 43 9.29 8.08 21.56
C LEU A 43 10.34 8.64 22.54
N SER A 44 10.04 8.63 23.84
CA SER A 44 10.99 8.94 24.90
C SER A 44 12.20 8.01 24.87
N ASP A 45 11.99 6.69 24.78
CA ASP A 45 13.06 5.69 24.72
C ASP A 45 13.92 5.83 23.44
N ARG A 46 13.34 6.37 22.36
CA ARG A 46 14.09 6.66 21.11
C ARG A 46 14.91 7.94 21.25
N LEU A 47 14.35 8.97 21.89
CA LEU A 47 15.04 10.23 22.16
C LEU A 47 16.22 10.00 23.10
N GLU A 48 16.02 9.24 24.17
CA GLU A 48 17.09 8.87 25.10
C GLU A 48 18.23 8.13 24.39
N ARG A 49 17.91 7.13 23.56
CA ARG A 49 18.92 6.44 22.74
C ARG A 49 19.64 7.37 21.76
N PHE A 50 18.93 8.32 21.18
CA PHE A 50 19.52 9.33 20.31
C PHE A 50 20.49 10.24 21.08
N ASP A 51 20.11 10.65 22.30
CA ASP A 51 20.94 11.51 23.13
C ASP A 51 22.19 10.81 23.65
N GLN A 52 22.17 9.48 23.76
CA GLN A 52 23.31 8.64 24.09
C GLN A 52 24.31 8.45 22.92
N LEU A 53 23.97 8.85 21.69
CA LEU A 53 24.88 8.73 20.54
C LEU A 53 26.07 9.70 20.66
N PRO A 54 27.23 9.36 20.06
CA PRO A 54 28.34 10.30 19.90
C PRO A 54 27.92 11.60 19.22
N GLU A 55 28.52 12.73 19.62
CA GLU A 55 28.14 14.05 19.13
C GLU A 55 28.26 14.19 17.60
N ALA A 56 29.23 13.51 16.99
CA ALA A 56 29.36 13.48 15.53
C ALA A 56 28.15 12.81 14.85
N ASP A 57 27.65 11.73 15.43
CA ASP A 57 26.50 10.97 14.90
C ASP A 57 25.21 11.77 15.10
N ARG A 58 25.02 12.37 16.28
CA ARG A 58 23.86 13.26 16.54
C ARG A 58 23.81 14.41 15.54
N ARG A 59 24.94 15.08 15.28
CA ARG A 59 25.03 16.14 14.28
C ARG A 59 24.69 15.63 12.87
N SER A 60 25.20 14.47 12.49
CA SER A 60 24.92 13.88 11.17
C SER A 60 23.44 13.54 10.99
N ILE A 61 22.79 12.98 12.02
CA ILE A 61 21.36 12.67 11.99
C ILE A 61 20.51 13.95 11.94
N ARG A 62 20.85 15.00 12.71
CA ARG A 62 20.16 16.30 12.63
C ARG A 62 20.30 16.94 11.25
N ALA A 63 21.49 16.90 10.66
CA ALA A 63 21.72 17.41 9.31
C ALA A 63 20.88 16.65 8.26
N LEU A 64 20.71 15.32 8.44
CA LEU A 64 19.84 14.51 7.58
C LEU A 64 18.36 14.87 7.77
N ASP A 65 17.89 15.03 9.01
CA ASP A 65 16.51 15.44 9.29
C ASP A 65 16.21 16.83 8.71
N ASP A 66 17.14 17.78 8.88
CA ASP A 66 17.06 19.11 8.27
C ASP A 66 16.99 19.02 6.74
N ALA A 67 17.83 18.20 6.11
CA ALA A 67 17.80 18.00 4.66
C ALA A 67 16.47 17.40 4.19
N LEU A 68 15.95 16.38 4.88
CA LEU A 68 14.66 15.76 4.58
C LEU A 68 13.48 16.73 4.76
N SER A 69 13.55 17.62 5.75
CA SER A 69 12.50 18.61 6.03
C SER A 69 12.35 19.66 4.92
N ARG A 70 13.43 19.92 4.18
CA ARG A 70 13.46 20.88 3.05
C ARG A 70 12.93 20.30 1.75
N LEU A 71 12.79 18.97 1.66
CA LEU A 71 12.24 18.32 0.47
C LEU A 71 10.73 18.55 0.35
N PRO A 72 10.18 18.57 -0.88
CA PRO A 72 8.74 18.49 -1.10
C PRO A 72 8.12 17.29 -0.37
N PRO A 73 6.88 17.39 0.13
CA PRO A 73 6.26 16.33 0.94
C PRO A 73 6.29 14.93 0.30
N GLU A 74 6.09 14.85 -1.01
CA GLU A 74 6.11 13.58 -1.75
C GLU A 74 7.53 12.98 -1.86
N GLU A 75 8.54 13.81 -2.11
CA GLU A 75 9.94 13.36 -2.16
C GLU A 75 10.42 12.93 -0.77
N ARG A 76 10.12 13.73 0.26
CA ARG A 76 10.40 13.39 1.65
C ARG A 76 9.81 12.03 2.01
N ARG A 77 8.56 11.77 1.63
CA ARG A 77 7.89 10.48 1.86
C ARG A 77 8.64 9.33 1.18
N ARG A 78 9.06 9.50 -0.07
CA ARG A 78 9.84 8.49 -0.81
C ARG A 78 11.19 8.18 -0.12
N TYR A 79 11.91 9.20 0.35
CA TYR A 79 13.16 9.01 1.07
C TYR A 79 12.97 8.30 2.41
N LEU A 80 11.95 8.67 3.18
CA LEU A 80 11.65 8.00 4.45
C LEU A 80 11.31 6.52 4.25
N ASP A 81 10.52 6.20 3.23
CA ASP A 81 10.20 4.82 2.87
C ASP A 81 11.44 4.01 2.45
N LEU A 82 12.37 4.63 1.72
CA LEU A 82 13.66 4.01 1.39
C LEU A 82 14.49 3.73 2.66
N MET A 83 14.55 4.67 3.60
CA MET A 83 15.27 4.50 4.86
C MET A 83 14.67 3.39 5.72
N ASP A 84 13.34 3.28 5.78
CA ASP A 84 12.66 2.21 6.50
C ASP A 84 12.95 0.83 5.89
N ARG A 85 12.93 0.72 4.55
CA ARG A 85 13.31 -0.50 3.83
C ARG A 85 14.75 -0.90 4.11
N TYR A 86 15.68 0.06 4.02
CA TYR A 86 17.09 -0.17 4.35
C TYR A 86 17.26 -0.63 5.82
N ALA A 87 16.60 0.03 6.77
CA ALA A 87 16.66 -0.33 8.19
C ALA A 87 16.06 -1.71 8.47
N SER A 88 15.04 -2.13 7.72
CA SER A 88 14.49 -3.49 7.80
C SER A 88 15.49 -4.53 7.29
N TRP A 89 16.06 -4.31 6.10
CA TRP A 89 17.08 -5.20 5.52
C TRP A 89 18.32 -5.30 6.43
N TYR A 90 18.82 -4.17 6.92
CA TYR A 90 19.98 -4.14 7.81
C TYR A 90 19.75 -4.96 9.10
N ARG A 91 18.52 -4.92 9.63
CA ARG A 91 18.14 -5.72 10.81
C ARG A 91 17.97 -7.21 10.52
N SER A 92 17.68 -7.61 9.29
CA SER A 92 17.62 -9.03 8.91
C SER A 92 18.99 -9.66 8.70
N LEU A 93 20.04 -8.86 8.47
CA LEU A 93 21.41 -9.36 8.39
C LEU A 93 21.84 -10.02 9.70
N ASP A 94 22.68 -11.04 9.59
CA ASP A 94 23.33 -11.63 10.75
C ASP A 94 24.28 -10.61 11.43
N PRO A 95 24.64 -10.83 12.71
CA PRO A 95 25.50 -9.90 13.44
C PRO A 95 26.91 -9.72 12.87
N GLU A 96 27.41 -10.65 12.05
CA GLU A 96 28.74 -10.57 11.43
C GLU A 96 28.71 -9.67 10.21
N ALA A 97 27.74 -9.87 9.30
CA ALA A 97 27.51 -9.01 8.15
C ALA A 97 27.22 -7.56 8.56
N ARG A 98 26.46 -7.34 9.65
CA ARG A 98 26.28 -6.00 10.21
C ARG A 98 27.59 -5.36 10.67
N ARG A 99 28.41 -6.10 11.41
CA ARG A 99 29.72 -5.61 11.89
C ARG A 99 30.65 -5.29 10.73
N GLU A 100 30.64 -6.08 9.66
CA GLU A 100 31.39 -5.79 8.45
C GLU A 100 30.95 -4.46 7.82
N ILE A 101 29.65 -4.24 7.65
CA ILE A 101 29.11 -2.99 7.09
C ILE A 101 29.46 -1.78 7.98
N ASP A 102 29.28 -1.90 9.29
CA ASP A 102 29.55 -0.83 10.25
C ASP A 102 31.03 -0.46 10.33
N SER A 103 31.92 -1.46 10.24
CA SER A 103 33.37 -1.25 10.24
C SER A 103 33.93 -0.79 8.90
N THR A 104 33.17 -0.95 7.81
CA THR A 104 33.58 -0.49 6.48
C THR A 104 33.57 1.04 6.40
N PRO A 105 34.65 1.68 5.93
CA PRO A 105 34.73 3.12 5.71
C PRO A 105 33.60 3.64 4.80
N PRO A 106 33.10 4.88 5.01
CA PRO A 106 31.92 5.40 4.29
C PRO A 106 32.03 5.35 2.76
N ASP A 107 33.23 5.56 2.20
CA ASP A 107 33.52 5.54 0.77
C ASP A 107 33.36 4.15 0.14
N ARG A 108 33.57 3.08 0.91
CA ARG A 108 33.43 1.68 0.46
C ARG A 108 32.14 1.01 0.90
N ARG A 109 31.49 1.55 1.95
CA ARG A 109 30.29 0.97 2.56
C ARG A 109 29.16 0.79 1.55
N ILE A 110 28.94 1.75 0.67
CA ILE A 110 27.89 1.66 -0.37
C ILE A 110 28.18 0.52 -1.36
N SER A 111 29.44 0.31 -1.72
CA SER A 111 29.82 -0.79 -2.62
C SER A 111 29.60 -2.15 -1.95
N LEU A 112 29.99 -2.29 -0.68
CA LEU A 112 29.72 -3.52 0.08
C LEU A 112 28.22 -3.77 0.26
N ILE A 113 27.43 -2.73 0.55
CA ILE A 113 25.96 -2.83 0.62
C ILE A 113 25.42 -3.33 -0.72
N ARG A 114 25.87 -2.76 -1.84
CA ARG A 114 25.45 -3.20 -3.19
C ARG A 114 25.84 -4.64 -3.47
N GLU A 115 27.05 -5.04 -3.11
CA GLU A 115 27.53 -6.41 -3.25
C GLU A 115 26.69 -7.37 -2.41
N ARG A 116 26.44 -7.07 -1.14
CA ARG A 116 25.59 -7.90 -0.26
C ARG A 116 24.15 -7.99 -0.75
N LEU A 117 23.60 -6.88 -1.26
CA LEU A 117 22.28 -6.87 -1.91
C LEU A 117 22.25 -7.70 -3.21
N ALA A 118 23.40 -7.90 -3.87
CA ALA A 118 23.53 -8.71 -5.08
C ALA A 118 23.90 -10.18 -4.82
N ALA A 119 24.66 -10.46 -3.76
CA ALA A 119 25.24 -11.76 -3.41
C ALA A 119 24.35 -12.62 -2.50
N GLU A 120 23.43 -12.02 -1.75
CA GLU A 120 22.21 -12.75 -1.40
C GLU A 120 21.57 -13.14 -2.73
N ASP A 121 21.81 -14.37 -3.18
CA ASP A 121 21.36 -14.90 -4.45
C ASP A 121 19.85 -14.70 -4.58
N VAL A 122 19.49 -13.60 -5.22
CA VAL A 122 18.14 -13.29 -5.60
C VAL A 122 18.04 -13.76 -7.05
N PRO A 123 17.21 -14.78 -7.34
CA PRO A 123 16.60 -14.85 -8.66
C PRO A 123 15.73 -13.59 -8.86
N GLY A 124 16.35 -12.49 -9.28
CA GLY A 124 15.76 -11.32 -9.94
C GLY A 124 14.91 -10.30 -9.16
N SER A 125 14.57 -10.46 -7.88
CA SER A 125 13.85 -9.41 -7.10
C SER A 125 13.93 -9.69 -5.60
N PRO A 126 14.29 -8.70 -4.75
CA PRO A 126 14.49 -8.90 -3.30
C PRO A 126 13.35 -9.75 -2.84
N ARG A 127 13.61 -10.93 -2.26
CA ARG A 127 12.56 -11.86 -1.82
C ARG A 127 11.58 -11.00 -1.04
N VAL A 128 10.50 -10.60 -1.70
CA VAL A 128 9.59 -9.61 -1.17
C VAL A 128 9.03 -10.35 0.00
N SER A 129 9.48 -9.99 1.21
CA SER A 129 9.10 -10.72 2.40
C SER A 129 7.58 -10.87 2.35
N PRO A 130 6.98 -12.02 2.71
CA PRO A 130 5.54 -12.15 2.78
C PRO A 130 4.89 -10.95 3.50
N ALA A 131 5.60 -10.32 4.45
CA ALA A 131 5.20 -9.07 5.08
C ALA A 131 5.18 -7.85 4.13
N ILE A 132 6.18 -7.67 3.25
CA ILE A 132 6.18 -6.63 2.21
C ILE A 132 5.11 -6.94 1.16
N TRP A 133 4.83 -8.20 0.83
CA TRP A 133 3.71 -8.56 -0.06
C TRP A 133 2.35 -8.24 0.55
N VAL A 134 2.13 -8.62 1.81
CA VAL A 134 0.88 -8.34 2.51
C VAL A 134 0.73 -6.82 2.72
N GLY A 135 1.83 -6.10 2.96
CA GLY A 135 1.83 -4.64 3.06
C GLY A 135 1.59 -3.95 1.72
N SER A 136 2.28 -4.35 0.65
CA SER A 136 2.15 -3.74 -0.68
C SER A 136 0.84 -4.10 -1.39
N SER A 137 0.27 -5.27 -1.15
CA SER A 137 -1.09 -5.62 -1.61
C SER A 137 -2.17 -4.84 -0.88
N ALA A 138 -1.91 -4.35 0.35
CA ALA A 138 -2.76 -3.36 1.01
C ALA A 138 -2.60 -1.94 0.43
N LEU A 139 -1.45 -1.63 -0.20
CA LEU A 139 -1.19 -0.35 -0.86
C LEU A 139 -1.72 -0.27 -2.29
N ASN A 140 -1.86 -1.41 -3.00
CA ASN A 140 -2.49 -1.42 -4.32
C ASN A 140 -4.00 -1.66 -4.18
N PRO A 141 -4.88 -0.73 -4.57
CA PRO A 141 -6.33 -0.91 -4.44
C PRO A 141 -6.93 -1.93 -5.42
N VAL A 142 -6.23 -2.32 -6.50
CA VAL A 142 -6.77 -3.15 -7.58
C VAL A 142 -6.04 -4.50 -7.66
N PRO A 143 -6.71 -5.64 -7.43
CA PRO A 143 -6.14 -6.96 -7.71
C PRO A 143 -5.70 -7.11 -9.16
N LEU A 144 -4.64 -7.87 -9.44
CA LEU A 144 -4.17 -8.14 -10.81
C LEU A 144 -5.28 -8.68 -11.72
N TYR A 145 -6.11 -9.55 -11.16
CA TYR A 145 -7.30 -10.07 -11.82
C TYR A 145 -8.23 -8.95 -12.31
N ASP A 146 -8.65 -8.08 -11.38
CA ASP A 146 -9.48 -6.91 -11.68
C ASP A 146 -8.78 -5.97 -12.66
N ALA A 147 -7.47 -5.76 -12.50
CA ALA A 147 -6.69 -4.86 -13.35
C ALA A 147 -6.71 -5.30 -14.81
N ALA A 148 -6.51 -6.59 -15.09
CA ALA A 148 -6.58 -7.11 -16.45
C ALA A 148 -7.98 -6.94 -17.05
N ALA A 149 -9.03 -7.22 -16.27
CA ALA A 149 -10.41 -7.02 -16.72
C ALA A 149 -10.73 -5.53 -16.99
N LEU A 150 -10.29 -4.62 -16.13
CA LEU A 150 -10.50 -3.18 -16.29
C LEU A 150 -9.68 -2.58 -17.43
N LEU A 151 -8.49 -3.11 -17.71
CA LEU A 151 -7.74 -2.74 -18.92
C LEU A 151 -8.48 -3.14 -20.19
N ARG A 152 -9.20 -4.28 -20.18
CA ARG A 152 -10.01 -4.70 -21.33
C ARG A 152 -11.17 -3.75 -21.57
N VAL A 153 -11.82 -3.29 -20.49
CA VAL A 153 -12.81 -2.20 -20.57
C VAL A 153 -12.16 -0.96 -21.18
N TRP A 154 -11.04 -0.51 -20.62
CA TRP A 154 -10.31 0.68 -21.08
C TRP A 154 -9.97 0.63 -22.58
N ALA A 155 -9.45 -0.49 -23.05
CA ALA A 155 -9.10 -0.69 -24.45
C ALA A 155 -10.32 -0.60 -25.38
N SER A 156 -11.51 -0.96 -24.88
CA SER A 156 -12.77 -0.92 -25.62
C SER A 156 -13.43 0.47 -25.63
N LEU A 157 -12.97 1.40 -24.78
CA LEU A 157 -13.54 2.75 -24.68
C LEU A 157 -13.09 3.65 -25.83
N ASP A 158 -14.00 4.50 -26.29
CA ASP A 158 -13.66 5.62 -27.18
C ASP A 158 -12.99 6.79 -26.42
N ASP A 159 -12.47 7.78 -27.15
CA ASP A 159 -11.78 8.94 -26.54
C ASP A 159 -12.68 9.76 -25.60
N ARG A 160 -13.98 9.81 -25.86
CA ARG A 160 -14.93 10.56 -25.02
C ARG A 160 -15.13 9.84 -23.69
N GLU A 161 -15.26 8.52 -23.72
CA GLU A 161 -15.39 7.67 -22.55
C GLU A 161 -14.10 7.61 -21.73
N ARG A 162 -12.93 7.53 -22.37
CA ARG A 162 -11.63 7.61 -21.69
C ARG A 162 -11.47 8.93 -20.94
N ARG A 163 -11.76 10.07 -21.59
CA ARG A 163 -11.77 11.38 -20.93
C ARG A 163 -12.75 11.44 -19.76
N ARG A 164 -13.92 10.81 -19.90
CA ARG A 164 -14.90 10.73 -18.81
C ARG A 164 -14.33 9.97 -17.61
N VAL A 165 -13.66 8.85 -17.82
CA VAL A 165 -12.99 8.11 -16.74
C VAL A 165 -11.89 8.96 -16.11
N GLU A 166 -10.99 9.55 -16.90
CA GLU A 166 -9.87 10.36 -16.38
C GLU A 166 -10.33 11.59 -15.58
N SER A 167 -11.45 12.19 -15.98
CA SER A 167 -12.05 13.36 -15.30
C SER A 167 -12.65 13.07 -13.91
N ALA A 168 -12.74 11.79 -13.50
CA ALA A 168 -13.27 11.45 -12.20
C ALA A 168 -12.36 11.99 -11.07
N ARG A 169 -12.99 12.44 -9.97
CA ARG A 169 -12.33 13.21 -8.90
C ARG A 169 -11.36 12.40 -8.06
N SER A 170 -11.58 11.10 -7.96
CA SER A 170 -10.80 10.19 -7.14
C SER A 170 -10.46 8.90 -7.90
N PRO A 171 -9.39 8.18 -7.52
CA PRO A 171 -9.08 6.86 -8.08
C PRO A 171 -10.25 5.87 -7.96
N ASP A 172 -10.98 5.88 -6.83
CA ASP A 172 -12.12 5.00 -6.62
C ASP A 172 -13.26 5.31 -7.59
N ASP A 173 -13.55 6.60 -7.85
CA ASP A 173 -14.58 7.01 -8.82
C ASP A 173 -14.21 6.57 -10.25
N ARG A 174 -12.91 6.53 -10.59
CA ARG A 174 -12.42 6.00 -11.88
C ARG A 174 -12.69 4.52 -12.00
N LEU A 175 -12.34 3.75 -10.99
CA LEU A 175 -12.54 2.30 -10.96
C LEU A 175 -14.02 1.95 -11.00
N ASP A 176 -14.86 2.64 -10.24
CA ASP A 176 -16.31 2.43 -10.26
C ASP A 176 -16.94 2.80 -11.61
N THR A 177 -16.41 3.85 -12.26
CA THR A 177 -16.83 4.21 -13.62
C THR A 177 -16.45 3.13 -14.62
N LEU A 178 -15.22 2.60 -14.56
CA LEU A 178 -14.78 1.49 -15.42
C LEU A 178 -15.60 0.21 -15.17
N ARG A 179 -15.88 -0.15 -13.92
CA ARG A 179 -16.72 -1.32 -13.60
C ARG A 179 -18.15 -1.17 -14.13
N ARG A 180 -18.72 0.04 -14.06
CA ARG A 180 -20.02 0.33 -14.65
C ARG A 180 -19.99 0.19 -16.18
N LEU A 181 -19.01 0.80 -16.84
CA LEU A 181 -18.86 0.68 -18.30
C LEU A 181 -18.64 -0.78 -18.73
N GLY A 182 -17.84 -1.55 -18.00
CA GLY A 182 -17.64 -2.98 -18.28
C GLY A 182 -18.93 -3.78 -18.22
N ARG A 183 -19.82 -3.50 -17.26
CA ARG A 183 -21.17 -4.09 -17.21
C ARG A 183 -22.03 -3.66 -18.38
N ASP A 184 -22.06 -2.37 -18.67
CA ASP A 184 -22.90 -1.80 -19.74
C ASP A 184 -22.50 -2.38 -21.11
N LEU A 185 -21.21 -2.64 -21.31
CA LEU A 185 -20.65 -3.29 -22.49
C LEU A 185 -20.77 -4.83 -22.48
N GLY A 186 -21.23 -5.43 -21.37
CA GLY A 186 -21.30 -6.89 -21.22
C GLY A 186 -19.93 -7.59 -21.28
N LEU A 187 -18.85 -6.87 -20.97
CA LEU A 187 -17.50 -7.42 -21.04
C LEU A 187 -17.28 -8.41 -19.90
N LYS A 188 -16.56 -9.47 -20.21
CA LYS A 188 -16.10 -10.46 -19.24
C LYS A 188 -14.57 -10.37 -19.11
N PRO A 189 -14.01 -10.79 -17.96
CA PRO A 189 -12.58 -11.04 -17.85
C PRO A 189 -12.10 -11.95 -18.98
N ALA A 190 -10.87 -11.77 -19.45
CA ALA A 190 -10.31 -12.63 -20.47
C ALA A 190 -10.17 -14.07 -19.94
N ASP A 191 -10.45 -15.07 -20.78
CA ASP A 191 -10.42 -16.48 -20.36
C ASP A 191 -9.05 -16.88 -19.77
N PRO A 192 -7.89 -16.51 -20.35
CA PRO A 192 -6.59 -16.84 -19.74
C PRO A 192 -6.40 -16.28 -18.33
N VAL A 193 -6.95 -15.09 -18.06
CA VAL A 193 -6.89 -14.44 -16.74
C VAL A 193 -7.78 -15.20 -15.75
N ARG A 194 -9.00 -15.53 -16.18
CA ARG A 194 -9.95 -16.29 -15.38
C ARG A 194 -9.41 -17.67 -15.05
N ASP A 195 -8.87 -18.38 -16.02
CA ASP A 195 -8.36 -19.73 -15.85
C ASP A 195 -7.16 -19.76 -14.89
N ALA A 196 -6.20 -18.83 -15.04
CA ALA A 196 -5.04 -18.74 -14.16
C ALA A 196 -5.44 -18.53 -12.68
N PHE A 197 -6.41 -17.64 -12.41
CA PHE A 197 -6.86 -17.38 -11.04
C PHE A 197 -7.81 -18.46 -10.53
N ARG A 198 -8.63 -19.05 -11.41
CA ARG A 198 -9.54 -20.14 -11.07
C ARG A 198 -8.77 -21.38 -10.61
N GLU A 199 -7.69 -21.75 -11.30
CA GLU A 199 -6.85 -22.88 -10.91
C GLU A 199 -6.27 -22.69 -9.50
N ILE A 200 -5.69 -21.53 -9.24
CA ILE A 200 -5.13 -21.18 -7.93
C ILE A 200 -6.20 -21.20 -6.82
N LEU A 201 -7.37 -20.60 -7.09
CA LEU A 201 -8.48 -20.60 -6.14
C LEU A 201 -9.03 -22.00 -5.91
N LEU A 202 -9.17 -22.82 -6.94
CA LEU A 202 -9.62 -24.21 -6.81
C LEU A 202 -8.64 -25.03 -5.99
N ASP A 203 -7.34 -24.90 -6.23
CA ASP A 203 -6.31 -25.61 -5.46
C ASP A 203 -6.28 -25.16 -4.01
N ARG A 204 -6.42 -23.85 -3.75
CA ARG A 204 -6.61 -23.35 -2.38
C ARG A 204 -7.88 -23.86 -1.74
N VAL A 205 -8.98 -23.92 -2.47
CA VAL A 205 -10.21 -24.46 -1.92
C VAL A 205 -10.08 -25.97 -1.72
N LYS A 206 -9.35 -26.74 -2.52
CA LYS A 206 -9.06 -28.16 -2.24
C LYS A 206 -8.21 -28.32 -0.97
N LEU A 207 -7.15 -27.52 -0.83
CA LEU A 207 -6.28 -27.50 0.36
C LEU A 207 -7.04 -27.04 1.61
N GLY A 208 -7.90 -26.04 1.44
CA GLY A 208 -8.76 -25.46 2.46
C GLY A 208 -9.97 -26.33 2.78
N GLN A 209 -10.52 -27.09 1.83
CA GLN A 209 -11.75 -27.88 1.97
C GLN A 209 -11.66 -28.93 3.05
N ARG A 210 -10.47 -29.41 3.43
CA ARG A 210 -10.35 -30.22 4.66
C ARG A 210 -10.74 -29.39 5.89
N ARG A 211 -10.05 -28.28 6.13
CA ARG A 211 -10.30 -27.38 7.28
C ARG A 211 -11.64 -26.64 7.21
N PHE A 212 -12.08 -26.28 6.01
CA PHE A 212 -13.29 -25.53 5.75
C PHE A 212 -14.52 -26.45 5.71
N ARG A 213 -14.41 -27.72 5.25
CA ARG A 213 -15.48 -28.71 5.50
C ARG A 213 -15.57 -29.03 6.99
N GLU A 214 -14.44 -29.20 7.69
CA GLU A 214 -14.45 -29.37 9.14
C GLU A 214 -15.16 -28.20 9.85
N GLN A 215 -14.89 -26.95 9.45
CA GLN A 215 -15.58 -25.76 9.99
C GLN A 215 -17.05 -25.63 9.55
N LEU A 216 -17.39 -25.98 8.30
CA LEU A 216 -18.77 -25.95 7.80
C LEU A 216 -19.62 -27.07 8.41
N ASP A 217 -19.07 -28.27 8.59
CA ASP A 217 -19.71 -29.39 9.27
C ASP A 217 -19.91 -29.05 10.76
N GLU A 218 -18.95 -28.34 11.36
CA GLU A 218 -19.07 -27.80 12.73
C GLU A 218 -20.16 -26.70 12.84
N LEU A 219 -20.35 -25.87 11.81
CA LEU A 219 -21.45 -24.91 11.72
C LEU A 219 -22.80 -25.55 11.33
N SER A 220 -22.78 -26.73 10.70
CA SER A 220 -23.95 -27.50 10.27
C SER A 220 -24.44 -28.50 11.33
N ARG A 221 -23.97 -28.37 12.58
CA ARG A 221 -24.47 -29.12 13.73
C ARG A 221 -26.02 -29.07 13.79
N PRO A 222 -26.67 -30.17 14.17
CA PRO A 222 -28.10 -30.37 14.01
C PRO A 222 -28.92 -29.33 14.79
N GLY A 223 -29.52 -28.38 14.06
CA GLY A 223 -30.35 -27.30 14.61
C GLY A 223 -30.84 -26.29 13.57
N GLN A 224 -30.13 -26.10 12.45
CA GLN A 224 -30.53 -25.22 11.35
C GLN A 224 -31.09 -26.01 10.16
N ARG A 225 -32.37 -26.39 10.22
CA ARG A 225 -33.00 -27.30 9.24
C ARG A 225 -33.43 -26.70 7.90
N ASN A 226 -33.07 -25.45 7.55
CA ASN A 226 -33.51 -24.81 6.30
C ASN A 226 -32.37 -24.06 5.57
N LEU A 227 -31.17 -24.65 5.46
CA LEU A 227 -30.14 -24.10 4.60
C LEU A 227 -30.35 -24.57 3.16
N ARG A 228 -30.46 -23.62 2.22
CA ARG A 228 -30.41 -23.91 0.79
C ARG A 228 -29.14 -24.71 0.50
N PRO A 229 -29.16 -25.67 -0.45
CA PRO A 229 -27.95 -26.37 -0.85
C PRO A 229 -26.89 -25.35 -1.24
N SER A 230 -25.68 -25.51 -0.69
CA SER A 230 -24.54 -24.68 -1.07
C SER A 230 -24.33 -24.78 -2.59
N PRO A 231 -24.08 -23.66 -3.29
CA PRO A 231 -23.79 -23.70 -4.71
C PRO A 231 -22.55 -24.58 -4.99
N PRO A 232 -22.47 -25.19 -6.18
CA PRO A 232 -21.25 -25.87 -6.66
C PRO A 232 -20.00 -25.01 -6.45
N LEU A 233 -18.85 -25.65 -6.23
CA LEU A 233 -17.59 -24.93 -6.01
C LEU A 233 -17.24 -24.03 -7.20
N ASP A 234 -17.51 -24.49 -8.42
CA ASP A 234 -17.25 -23.72 -9.63
C ASP A 234 -18.05 -22.42 -9.66
N ASP A 235 -19.33 -22.47 -9.30
CA ASP A 235 -20.18 -21.27 -9.21
C ASP A 235 -19.66 -20.29 -8.15
N LEU A 236 -19.10 -20.78 -7.04
CA LEU A 236 -18.49 -19.93 -6.02
C LEU A 236 -17.22 -19.26 -6.54
N VAL A 237 -16.36 -19.98 -7.23
CA VAL A 237 -15.12 -19.41 -7.79
C VAL A 237 -15.46 -18.39 -8.88
N ASP A 238 -16.44 -18.68 -9.74
CA ASP A 238 -16.93 -17.73 -10.73
C ASP A 238 -17.51 -16.47 -10.09
N LEU A 239 -18.17 -16.63 -8.95
CA LEU A 239 -18.65 -15.51 -8.15
C LEU A 239 -17.53 -14.63 -7.57
N LEU A 240 -16.39 -15.24 -7.22
CA LEU A 240 -15.20 -14.54 -6.75
C LEU A 240 -14.49 -13.78 -7.87
N LEU A 241 -14.56 -14.35 -9.07
CA LEU A 241 -13.87 -13.89 -10.27
C LEU A 241 -14.75 -12.98 -11.15
N ASP A 242 -15.83 -12.40 -10.63
CA ASP A 242 -16.59 -11.38 -11.36
C ASP A 242 -16.23 -9.97 -10.85
N PRO A 243 -15.36 -9.22 -11.56
CA PRO A 243 -14.93 -7.89 -11.13
C PRO A 243 -15.99 -6.82 -11.42
N PHE A 244 -16.99 -7.16 -12.23
CA PHE A 244 -18.06 -6.28 -12.68
C PHE A 244 -19.32 -6.43 -11.84
N ARG A 245 -19.37 -7.47 -11.00
CA ARG A 245 -20.50 -7.69 -10.11
C ARG A 245 -20.80 -6.41 -9.33
N PRO A 246 -22.06 -5.91 -9.34
CA PRO A 246 -22.43 -4.84 -8.43
C PRO A 246 -22.06 -5.27 -7.01
N VAL A 247 -21.10 -4.56 -6.43
CA VAL A 247 -21.01 -4.47 -4.99
C VAL A 247 -22.21 -3.61 -4.62
N ASP A 248 -23.35 -4.25 -4.48
CA ASP A 248 -24.56 -3.60 -4.05
C ASP A 248 -24.66 -3.72 -2.52
N PRO A 249 -24.17 -2.73 -1.76
CA PRO A 249 -24.48 -2.66 -0.34
C PRO A 249 -25.95 -2.28 -0.09
N ARG A 250 -26.76 -2.02 -1.15
CA ARG A 250 -28.01 -1.26 -1.10
C ARG A 250 -29.08 -1.68 -2.11
N GLY A 251 -29.28 -2.97 -2.38
CA GLY A 251 -30.62 -3.37 -2.80
C GLY A 251 -31.54 -3.07 -1.60
N ALA A 252 -32.34 -2.00 -1.48
CA ALA A 252 -32.82 -0.99 -2.41
C ALA A 252 -32.87 0.40 -1.73
N ALA A 253 -32.85 1.48 -2.53
CA ALA A 253 -33.38 2.82 -2.27
C ALA A 253 -33.28 3.39 -0.82
N GLY A 254 -32.16 4.03 -0.46
CA GLY A 254 -32.09 4.82 0.78
C GLY A 254 -30.91 5.81 0.86
N PRO A 255 -31.10 7.00 1.46
CA PRO A 255 -30.09 8.05 1.51
C PRO A 255 -28.84 7.65 2.31
N ARG A 256 -27.68 8.15 1.88
CA ARG A 256 -26.36 7.92 2.49
C ARG A 256 -26.26 8.60 3.86
N ARG A 257 -26.52 7.87 4.96
CA ARG A 257 -26.00 8.23 6.29
C ARG A 257 -24.68 7.51 6.55
N PRO A 258 -23.67 8.17 7.17
CA PRO A 258 -22.44 7.50 7.59
C PRO A 258 -22.78 6.50 8.69
N PHE A 259 -22.67 5.21 8.38
CA PHE A 259 -23.03 4.10 9.26
C PHE A 259 -21.78 3.58 9.96
N PHE A 260 -21.78 3.56 11.29
CA PHE A 260 -20.78 2.85 12.09
C PHE A 260 -21.08 1.34 12.04
N ALA A 261 -20.03 0.52 11.85
CA ALA A 261 -20.13 -0.91 11.51
C ALA A 261 -20.79 -1.81 12.58
N THR A 262 -21.13 -1.28 13.76
CA THR A 262 -21.69 -2.06 14.87
C THR A 262 -23.18 -2.35 14.75
N GLU A 263 -23.94 -1.64 13.92
CA GLU A 263 -25.41 -1.75 13.84
C GLU A 263 -25.96 -2.28 12.49
N LEU A 264 -25.17 -3.04 11.74
CA LEU A 264 -25.70 -3.70 10.54
C LEU A 264 -26.62 -4.87 10.93
N PRO A 265 -27.85 -4.97 10.38
CA PRO A 265 -28.68 -6.16 10.55
C PRO A 265 -27.93 -7.42 10.07
N GLU A 266 -28.14 -8.56 10.73
CA GLU A 266 -27.43 -9.83 10.47
C GLU A 266 -27.24 -10.25 8.99
N PRO A 267 -28.22 -10.07 8.07
CA PRO A 267 -27.98 -10.37 6.65
C PRO A 267 -26.87 -9.49 6.01
N PHE A 268 -26.71 -8.26 6.49
CA PHE A 268 -25.69 -7.32 5.97
C PHE A 268 -24.31 -7.62 6.52
N ARG A 269 -24.19 -8.02 7.79
CA ARG A 269 -22.91 -8.52 8.34
C ARG A 269 -22.40 -9.71 7.55
N THR A 270 -23.31 -10.61 7.18
CA THR A 270 -23.00 -11.81 6.38
C THR A 270 -22.56 -11.46 4.95
N ALA A 271 -23.22 -10.50 4.29
CA ALA A 271 -22.85 -10.06 2.95
C ALA A 271 -21.50 -9.30 2.91
N VAL A 272 -21.27 -8.39 3.86
CA VAL A 272 -20.00 -7.65 3.99
C VAL A 272 -18.86 -8.58 4.36
N ALA A 273 -19.08 -9.51 5.31
CA ALA A 273 -18.10 -10.53 5.64
C ALA A 273 -17.74 -11.37 4.42
N ARG A 274 -18.74 -11.87 3.68
CA ARG A 274 -18.51 -12.62 2.43
C ARG A 274 -17.73 -11.81 1.41
N LEU A 275 -18.07 -10.54 1.18
CA LEU A 275 -17.33 -9.67 0.25
C LEU A 275 -15.87 -9.45 0.68
N ALA A 276 -15.62 -9.26 1.98
CA ALA A 276 -14.26 -9.14 2.51
C ALA A 276 -13.47 -10.45 2.35
N THR A 277 -14.09 -11.60 2.64
CA THR A 277 -13.49 -12.92 2.43
C THR A 277 -13.20 -13.18 0.95
N ASN A 278 -14.10 -12.76 0.06
CA ASN A 278 -13.96 -12.93 -1.37
C ASN A 278 -12.77 -12.14 -1.94
N ARG A 279 -12.66 -10.86 -1.55
CA ARG A 279 -11.51 -10.03 -1.94
C ARG A 279 -10.21 -10.59 -1.39
N LEU A 280 -10.20 -11.06 -0.14
CA LEU A 280 -9.04 -11.70 0.43
C LEU A 280 -8.64 -12.96 -0.36
N ALA A 281 -9.59 -13.79 -0.78
CA ALA A 281 -9.31 -14.98 -1.58
C ALA A 281 -8.62 -14.64 -2.91
N VAL A 282 -9.18 -13.67 -3.66
CA VAL A 282 -8.57 -13.19 -4.92
C VAL A 282 -7.18 -12.59 -4.68
N ARG A 283 -6.99 -11.84 -3.59
CA ARG A 283 -5.67 -11.30 -3.21
C ARG A 283 -4.66 -12.38 -2.88
N MET A 284 -5.08 -13.43 -2.19
CA MET A 284 -4.19 -14.53 -1.90
C MET A 284 -3.81 -15.30 -3.18
N ALA A 285 -4.75 -15.48 -4.11
CA ALA A 285 -4.48 -16.07 -5.41
C ALA A 285 -3.51 -15.20 -6.23
N GLU A 286 -3.67 -13.87 -6.18
CA GLU A 286 -2.72 -12.92 -6.78
C GLU A 286 -1.30 -13.07 -6.20
N ILE A 287 -1.16 -13.20 -4.89
CA ILE A 287 0.15 -13.40 -4.25
C ILE A 287 0.81 -14.69 -4.73
N GLU A 288 0.03 -15.77 -4.86
CA GLU A 288 0.54 -17.05 -5.38
C GLU A 288 0.93 -16.95 -6.85
N TYR A 289 0.09 -16.35 -7.68
CA TYR A 289 0.40 -16.10 -9.08
C TYR A 289 1.73 -15.34 -9.23
N LEU A 290 1.91 -14.27 -8.45
CA LEU A 290 3.13 -13.46 -8.48
C LEU A 290 4.36 -14.21 -7.97
N ARG A 291 4.20 -15.07 -6.96
CA ARG A 291 5.27 -15.93 -6.45
C ARG A 291 5.72 -16.93 -7.51
N ASP A 292 4.77 -17.58 -8.17
CA ASP A 292 5.08 -18.55 -9.22
C ASP A 292 5.73 -17.85 -10.41
N LEU A 293 5.21 -16.68 -10.79
CA LEU A 293 5.78 -15.86 -11.84
C LEU A 293 7.23 -15.44 -11.57
N GLN A 294 7.56 -15.12 -10.32
CA GLN A 294 8.92 -14.77 -9.91
C GLN A 294 9.91 -15.91 -10.16
N GLN A 295 9.47 -17.17 -10.03
CA GLN A 295 10.29 -18.36 -10.27
C GLN A 295 10.42 -18.72 -11.76
N ARG A 296 9.50 -18.25 -12.60
CA ARG A 296 9.52 -18.51 -14.04
C ARG A 296 10.53 -17.60 -14.74
N PRO A 297 11.28 -18.11 -15.74
CA PRO A 297 12.12 -17.25 -16.58
C PRO A 297 11.28 -16.15 -17.23
N SER A 298 11.80 -14.92 -17.26
CA SER A 298 11.07 -13.79 -17.85
C SER A 298 10.89 -14.00 -19.34
N SER A 299 9.63 -13.96 -19.79
CA SER A 299 9.28 -13.96 -21.21
C SER A 299 9.48 -12.59 -21.88
N ALA A 300 9.74 -11.54 -21.09
CA ALA A 300 9.89 -10.17 -21.55
C ALA A 300 11.22 -9.57 -21.09
N THR A 301 11.84 -8.79 -21.98
CA THR A 301 13.04 -8.01 -21.63
C THR A 301 12.66 -6.76 -20.83
N GLY A 302 13.63 -6.16 -20.12
CA GLY A 302 13.42 -4.90 -19.40
C GLY A 302 12.85 -3.76 -20.27
N PRO A 303 13.37 -3.51 -21.48
CA PRO A 303 12.82 -2.53 -22.40
C PRO A 303 11.38 -2.82 -22.83
N GLU A 304 11.01 -4.08 -23.06
CA GLU A 304 9.63 -4.46 -23.40
C GLU A 304 8.66 -4.17 -22.25
N LEU A 305 9.07 -4.43 -21.01
CA LEU A 305 8.26 -4.12 -19.83
C LEU A 305 8.08 -2.61 -19.67
N ALA A 306 9.12 -1.82 -19.92
CA ALA A 306 9.05 -0.36 -19.88
C ALA A 306 8.15 0.21 -20.98
N ALA A 307 8.22 -0.33 -22.20
CA ALA A 307 7.32 0.05 -23.29
C ALA A 307 5.86 -0.30 -22.97
N PHE A 308 5.61 -1.49 -22.43
CA PHE A 308 4.28 -1.89 -21.97
C PHE A 308 3.77 -0.97 -20.86
N GLU A 309 4.59 -0.67 -19.85
CA GLU A 309 4.25 0.27 -18.77
C GLU A 309 3.88 1.66 -19.29
N ALA A 310 4.63 2.18 -20.28
CA ALA A 310 4.37 3.47 -20.90
C ALA A 310 3.01 3.54 -21.62
N ASN A 311 2.52 2.39 -22.10
CA ASN A 311 1.21 2.26 -22.76
C ASN A 311 0.06 2.03 -21.76
N LEU A 312 0.33 1.80 -20.48
CA LEU A 312 -0.72 1.64 -19.48
C LEU A 312 -1.42 2.98 -19.20
N PRO A 313 -2.74 2.95 -18.98
CA PRO A 313 -3.48 4.17 -18.66
C PRO A 313 -3.05 4.76 -17.32
N ASP A 314 -3.13 6.09 -17.21
CA ASP A 314 -2.70 6.84 -16.02
C ASP A 314 -3.34 6.31 -14.73
N TRP A 315 -4.63 5.94 -14.78
CA TRP A 315 -5.33 5.40 -13.62
C TRP A 315 -4.67 4.14 -13.07
N TYR A 316 -4.06 3.30 -13.92
CA TYR A 316 -3.39 2.09 -13.45
C TYR A 316 -1.96 2.40 -12.99
N ARG A 317 -1.22 3.26 -13.72
CA ARG A 317 0.14 3.68 -13.34
C ARG A 317 0.17 4.30 -11.95
N THR A 318 -0.82 5.12 -11.60
CA THR A 318 -0.94 5.69 -10.24
C THR A 318 -1.13 4.64 -9.14
N THR A 319 -1.60 3.42 -9.45
CA THR A 319 -1.66 2.31 -8.49
C THR A 319 -0.31 1.60 -8.27
N LEU A 320 0.66 1.84 -9.16
CA LEU A 320 2.01 1.30 -9.07
C LEU A 320 2.94 2.22 -8.28
N ASP A 321 2.70 3.55 -8.30
CA ASP A 321 3.48 4.55 -7.57
C ASP A 321 3.74 4.25 -6.08
N PRO A 322 2.76 3.77 -5.28
CA PRO A 322 3.01 3.47 -3.88
C PRO A 322 3.74 2.14 -3.66
N LEU A 323 4.03 1.38 -4.72
CA LEU A 323 4.66 0.07 -4.60
C LEU A 323 6.18 0.15 -4.66
N PRO A 324 6.89 -0.76 -3.98
CA PRO A 324 8.31 -0.96 -4.23
C PRO A 324 8.55 -1.21 -5.74
N PRO A 325 9.61 -0.64 -6.34
CA PRO A 325 9.87 -0.76 -7.78
C PRO A 325 9.88 -2.20 -8.29
N GLU A 326 10.35 -3.13 -7.47
CA GLU A 326 10.46 -4.55 -7.81
C GLU A 326 9.09 -5.23 -7.84
N VAL A 327 8.20 -4.84 -6.91
CA VAL A 327 6.79 -5.28 -6.90
C VAL A 327 6.05 -4.67 -8.09
N ALA A 328 6.26 -3.38 -8.38
CA ALA A 328 5.67 -2.72 -9.54
C ALA A 328 6.07 -3.42 -10.85
N ARG A 329 7.37 -3.67 -11.07
CA ARG A 329 7.88 -4.42 -12.23
C ARG A 329 7.30 -5.83 -12.34
N LEU A 330 7.24 -6.56 -11.23
CA LEU A 330 6.68 -7.91 -11.23
C LEU A 330 5.17 -7.90 -11.56
N ARG A 331 4.42 -6.90 -11.08
CA ARG A 331 3.01 -6.70 -11.47
C ARG A 331 2.86 -6.32 -12.94
N ILE A 332 3.72 -5.45 -13.47
CA ILE A 332 3.73 -5.08 -14.89
C ILE A 332 3.99 -6.34 -15.74
N ARG A 333 4.97 -7.16 -15.36
CA ARG A 333 5.24 -8.45 -16.00
C ARG A 333 4.02 -9.37 -15.95
N ALA A 334 3.43 -9.53 -14.76
CA ALA A 334 2.26 -10.36 -14.55
C ALA A 334 1.10 -9.92 -15.43
N LEU A 335 0.84 -8.61 -15.47
CA LEU A 335 -0.21 -8.03 -16.29
C LEU A 335 0.06 -8.28 -17.76
N ARG A 336 1.29 -8.06 -18.25
CA ARG A 336 1.68 -8.35 -19.64
C ARG A 336 1.41 -9.81 -19.99
N GLU A 337 1.79 -10.77 -19.14
CA GLU A 337 1.55 -12.20 -19.36
C GLU A 337 0.05 -12.54 -19.32
N LEU A 338 -0.70 -11.99 -18.37
CA LEU A 338 -2.15 -12.17 -18.25
C LEU A 338 -2.93 -11.58 -19.43
N THR A 339 -2.41 -10.50 -20.03
CA THR A 339 -2.99 -9.89 -21.24
C THR A 339 -2.54 -10.55 -22.54
N ALA A 340 -1.56 -11.46 -22.50
CA ALA A 340 -1.07 -12.13 -23.69
C ALA A 340 -2.15 -13.04 -24.27
N GLY A 341 -2.47 -12.84 -25.56
CA GLY A 341 -3.51 -13.62 -26.24
C GLY A 341 -4.92 -13.04 -26.14
N ASP A 342 -5.15 -11.93 -25.44
CA ASP A 342 -6.38 -11.15 -25.58
C ASP A 342 -6.23 -10.11 -26.71
N PRO A 343 -6.93 -10.26 -27.85
CA PRO A 343 -6.84 -9.32 -28.98
C PRO A 343 -7.15 -7.87 -28.59
N SER A 344 -8.01 -7.68 -27.59
CA SER A 344 -8.41 -6.36 -27.10
C SER A 344 -7.26 -5.66 -26.37
N LEU A 345 -6.34 -6.42 -25.78
CA LEU A 345 -5.21 -5.90 -24.98
C LEU A 345 -3.89 -5.91 -25.75
N GLU A 346 -3.81 -6.61 -26.87
CA GLU A 346 -2.62 -6.67 -27.72
C GLU A 346 -2.21 -5.28 -28.25
N ALA A 347 -3.17 -4.37 -28.43
CA ALA A 347 -2.92 -2.98 -28.76
C ALA A 347 -2.06 -2.25 -27.70
N LEU A 348 -2.24 -2.55 -26.41
CA LEU A 348 -1.43 -1.98 -25.33
C LEU A 348 0.01 -2.51 -25.35
N ARG A 349 0.22 -3.72 -25.90
CA ARG A 349 1.55 -4.35 -26.00
C ARG A 349 2.34 -3.87 -27.21
N SER A 350 1.63 -3.65 -28.32
CA SER A 350 2.25 -3.36 -29.62
C SER A 350 2.35 -1.87 -29.92
N ALA A 351 1.69 -1.01 -29.16
CA ALA A 351 1.78 0.43 -29.38
C ALA A 351 3.24 0.88 -29.20
N PRO A 352 3.82 1.61 -30.17
CA PRO A 352 5.13 2.22 -29.97
C PRO A 352 5.03 3.12 -28.73
N PRO A 353 6.07 3.14 -27.88
CA PRO A 353 6.06 4.00 -26.70
C PRO A 353 5.73 5.43 -27.17
N PRO A 354 4.85 6.15 -26.45
CA PRO A 354 4.53 7.52 -26.82
C PRO A 354 5.85 8.29 -27.00
N PRO A 355 6.00 9.09 -28.07
CA PRO A 355 7.23 9.83 -28.30
C PRO A 355 7.54 10.57 -27.01
N SER A 356 8.73 10.29 -26.45
CA SER A 356 9.13 10.87 -25.17
C SER A 356 8.84 12.36 -25.25
N ALA A 357 7.94 12.85 -24.39
CA ALA A 357 7.55 14.25 -24.39
C ALA A 357 8.86 15.05 -24.48
N PRO A 358 8.99 15.96 -25.47
CA PRO A 358 10.26 16.60 -25.79
C PRO A 358 10.85 17.05 -24.47
N THR A 359 12.00 16.46 -24.10
CA THR A 359 12.65 16.70 -22.83
C THR A 359 12.71 18.20 -22.68
N GLY A 360 11.82 18.75 -21.84
CA GLY A 360 11.51 20.17 -21.88
C GLY A 360 12.83 20.91 -21.81
N GLU A 361 13.11 21.72 -22.83
CA GLU A 361 14.25 22.63 -22.85
C GLU A 361 14.44 23.15 -21.44
N ALA A 362 15.61 22.85 -20.87
CA ALA A 362 15.95 23.17 -19.51
C ALA A 362 15.46 24.59 -19.22
N ARG A 363 14.43 24.70 -18.39
CA ARG A 363 13.80 25.98 -18.07
C ARG A 363 14.93 26.89 -17.63
N PRO A 364 15.24 28.00 -18.35
CA PRO A 364 16.39 28.82 -18.03
C PRO A 364 16.29 29.23 -16.55
N PRO A 365 17.41 29.24 -15.82
CA PRO A 365 17.40 29.54 -14.39
C PRO A 365 16.67 30.86 -14.20
N ARG A 366 15.61 30.83 -13.38
CA ARG A 366 14.90 32.05 -12.97
C ARG A 366 15.95 32.98 -12.36
N GLY A 367 16.29 34.04 -13.09
CA GLY A 367 17.15 35.10 -12.60
C GLY A 367 16.55 35.64 -11.31
N VAL A 368 17.31 35.50 -10.22
CA VAL A 368 17.05 36.19 -8.96
C VAL A 368 17.37 37.65 -9.24
N ALA A 369 16.34 38.47 -9.47
CA ALA A 369 16.48 39.92 -9.40
C ALA A 369 16.72 40.26 -7.91
N PHE A 370 17.91 40.79 -7.62
CA PHE A 370 18.25 41.38 -6.34
C PHE A 370 17.60 42.76 -6.19
#